data_AF-X0RYK3-F1
#
_entry.id   AF-X0RYK3-F1
#
_cell.length_a   1.000
_cell.length_b   1.000
_cell.length_c   1.000
_cell.angle_alpha   90.00
_cell.angle_beta   90.00
_cell.angle_gamma   90.00
#
_symmetry.space_group_name_H-M   'P 1'
#
loop_
_entity.id
_entity.type
_entity.pdbx_description
1 polymer ?
#
loop_
_entity_poly.entity_id
_entity_poly.type
_entity_poly.pdbx_seq_one_letter_code
_entity_poly.pdbx_strand_id
1 'polypeptide(L)'
;NELSKSIGLDFSKFLGTEVRIEIYNLNEPLPEFLKPQFGQKARGVIIKSEGRIIGAYVHKGRHSSFACSLDRKGLKEITNKDWDEWIDAYINYDNPIEIMLSKMSTEEVISTYYGALSRKDIKLSRACFTRKELCSDLSSNMDNSYLYNENFPDINLENVNNIIIVSLKELKHLAKINQPGEVEYEVKIETYFTDNLMVLKKRETTGYVILKRETARGGWRMGGIGTGP
;
A
#
# COMPACT_ATOMS: atom_id res chain seq x y z
N ASN A 1 13.03 -2.00 -8.85
CA ASN A 1 14.00 -2.28 -9.93
C ASN A 1 14.35 -1.04 -10.73
N GLU A 2 13.37 -0.24 -11.17
CA GLU A 2 13.63 0.99 -11.98
C GLU A 2 14.67 1.93 -11.37
N LEU A 3 14.66 2.15 -10.06
CA LEU A 3 15.66 2.96 -9.34
C LEU A 3 17.11 2.43 -9.46
N SER A 4 17.28 1.13 -9.66
CA SER A 4 18.58 0.50 -9.87
C SER A 4 18.96 0.51 -11.35
N LYS A 5 17.99 0.33 -12.24
CA LYS A 5 18.22 0.41 -13.70
C LYS A 5 18.73 1.78 -14.12
N SER A 6 18.25 2.85 -13.50
CA SER A 6 18.71 4.21 -13.80
C SER A 6 20.22 4.43 -13.56
N ILE A 7 20.85 3.57 -12.73
CA ILE A 7 22.29 3.59 -12.44
C ILE A 7 23.03 2.38 -13.02
N GLY A 8 22.45 1.71 -14.01
CA GLY A 8 23.10 0.61 -14.74
C GLY A 8 23.08 -0.76 -14.04
N LEU A 9 22.26 -0.91 -12.99
CA LEU A 9 22.07 -2.20 -12.29
C LEU A 9 20.69 -2.79 -12.63
N ASP A 10 20.59 -4.10 -12.78
CA ASP A 10 19.30 -4.76 -13.05
C ASP A 10 19.21 -6.10 -12.34
N PHE A 11 18.24 -6.20 -11.43
CA PHE A 11 17.98 -7.43 -10.67
C PHE A 11 16.75 -8.20 -11.16
N SER A 12 16.17 -7.86 -12.33
CA SER A 12 15.00 -8.56 -12.87
C SER A 12 15.22 -10.07 -13.05
N LYS A 13 16.45 -10.50 -13.36
CA LYS A 13 16.79 -11.92 -13.56
C LYS A 13 16.88 -12.73 -12.26
N PHE A 14 16.80 -12.07 -11.11
CA PHE A 14 16.96 -12.69 -9.79
C PHE A 14 15.62 -12.87 -9.06
N LEU A 15 14.50 -12.67 -9.75
CA LEU A 15 13.17 -12.90 -9.18
C LEU A 15 13.02 -14.37 -8.75
N GLY A 16 12.61 -14.60 -7.50
CA GLY A 16 12.47 -15.94 -6.93
C GLY A 16 13.79 -16.57 -6.44
N THR A 17 14.89 -15.82 -6.46
CA THR A 17 16.19 -16.27 -5.93
C THR A 17 16.53 -15.56 -4.62
N GLU A 18 17.37 -16.19 -3.80
CA GLU A 18 17.88 -15.57 -2.57
C GLU A 18 18.96 -14.54 -2.90
N VAL A 19 18.89 -13.39 -2.25
CA VAL A 19 19.84 -12.28 -2.39
C VAL A 19 20.21 -11.73 -1.03
N ARG A 20 21.42 -11.18 -0.92
CA ARG A 20 21.87 -10.48 0.29
C ARG A 20 21.53 -9.00 0.18
N ILE A 21 20.91 -8.46 1.21
CA ILE A 21 20.65 -7.03 1.36
C ILE A 21 21.63 -6.42 2.36
N GLU A 22 22.17 -5.26 2.02
CA GLU A 22 22.94 -4.42 2.94
C GLU A 22 22.26 -3.05 3.02
N ILE A 23 22.00 -2.58 4.24
CA ILE A 23 21.33 -1.30 4.52
C ILE A 23 22.32 -0.38 5.23
N TYR A 24 22.46 0.83 4.70
CA TYR A 24 23.37 1.86 5.20
C TYR A 24 22.60 3.11 5.59
N ASN A 25 22.92 3.71 6.72
CA ASN A 25 22.46 5.07 7.02
C ASN A 25 23.28 6.06 6.18
N LEU A 26 22.59 6.91 5.43
CA LEU A 26 23.26 7.96 4.65
C LEU A 26 23.45 9.20 5.53
N ASN A 27 24.56 9.89 5.31
CA ASN A 27 24.82 11.18 5.95
C ASN A 27 24.03 12.29 5.27
N GLU A 28 23.84 12.20 3.94
CA GLU A 28 23.04 13.17 3.20
C GLU A 28 21.54 12.93 3.41
N PRO A 29 20.74 14.02 3.52
CA PRO A 29 19.29 13.90 3.64
C PRO A 29 18.64 13.36 2.36
N LEU A 30 17.34 13.07 2.44
CA LEU A 30 16.56 12.79 1.24
C LEU A 30 16.46 14.05 0.36
N PRO A 31 16.34 13.91 -0.96
CA PRO A 31 16.09 15.03 -1.86
C PRO A 31 14.87 15.89 -1.47
N GLU A 32 14.87 17.17 -1.87
CA GLU A 32 13.80 18.11 -1.50
C GLU A 32 12.42 17.72 -2.03
N PHE A 33 12.36 17.12 -3.23
CA PHE A 33 11.10 16.65 -3.83
C PHE A 33 10.44 15.51 -3.03
N LEU A 34 11.11 14.97 -2.01
CA LEU A 34 10.58 13.95 -1.12
C LEU A 34 10.11 14.50 0.24
N LYS A 35 10.09 15.84 0.43
CA LYS A 35 9.49 16.47 1.62
C LYS A 35 7.97 16.20 1.67
N PRO A 36 7.35 16.13 2.88
CA PRO A 36 7.98 16.25 4.19
C PRO A 36 8.80 15.00 4.59
N GLN A 37 9.98 15.23 5.16
CA GLN A 37 10.87 14.19 5.67
C GLN A 37 10.62 14.09 7.18
N PHE A 38 9.63 13.29 7.60
CA PHE A 38 9.24 13.18 9.02
C PHE A 38 10.31 12.47 9.86
N GLY A 39 11.42 13.14 10.18
CA GLY A 39 12.47 12.61 11.06
C GLY A 39 13.21 11.36 10.54
N GLN A 40 13.03 11.00 9.26
CA GLN A 40 13.60 9.80 8.68
C GLN A 40 15.01 10.07 8.15
N LYS A 41 15.98 9.26 8.59
CA LYS A 41 17.31 9.24 7.98
C LYS A 41 17.23 8.50 6.66
N ALA A 42 17.77 9.10 5.60
CA ALA A 42 17.88 8.44 4.31
C ALA A 42 18.72 7.15 4.45
N ARG A 43 18.28 6.07 3.82
CA ARG A 43 19.01 4.79 3.83
C ARG A 43 19.44 4.41 2.43
N GLY A 44 20.68 3.98 2.27
CA GLY A 44 21.16 3.30 1.07
C GLY A 44 20.85 1.82 1.18
N VAL A 45 20.30 1.24 0.12
CA VAL A 45 20.06 -0.20 0.00
C VAL A 45 20.95 -0.73 -1.11
N ILE A 46 21.74 -1.75 -0.81
CA ILE A 46 22.54 -2.50 -1.77
C ILE A 46 22.01 -3.94 -1.81
N ILE A 47 21.79 -4.46 -3.02
CA ILE A 47 21.33 -5.83 -3.29
C ILE A 47 22.49 -6.57 -3.93
N LYS A 48 22.87 -7.71 -3.33
CA LYS A 48 23.96 -8.56 -3.81
C LYS A 48 23.50 -9.98 -4.09
N SER A 49 24.06 -10.57 -5.14
CA SER A 49 23.98 -12.01 -5.41
C SER A 49 25.37 -12.50 -5.78
N GLU A 50 25.82 -13.62 -5.19
CA GLU A 50 27.16 -14.19 -5.41
C GLU A 50 28.31 -13.17 -5.27
N GLY A 51 28.19 -12.27 -4.29
CA GLY A 51 29.18 -11.21 -4.03
C GLY A 51 29.15 -10.02 -5.00
N ARG A 52 28.32 -10.05 -6.05
CA ARG A 52 28.16 -8.95 -7.02
C ARG A 52 27.00 -8.05 -6.62
N ILE A 53 27.17 -6.74 -6.80
CA ILE A 53 26.07 -5.77 -6.65
C ILE A 53 25.19 -5.86 -7.89
N ILE A 54 23.92 -6.21 -7.69
CA ILE A 54 22.92 -6.38 -8.76
C ILE A 54 21.81 -5.33 -8.69
N GLY A 55 21.74 -4.58 -7.58
CA GLY A 55 20.78 -3.51 -7.39
C GLY A 55 21.23 -2.56 -6.30
N ALA A 56 20.85 -1.30 -6.43
CA ALA A 56 21.03 -0.29 -5.40
C ALA A 56 20.03 0.85 -5.54
N TYR A 57 19.60 1.44 -4.42
CA TYR A 57 18.69 2.58 -4.40
C TYR A 57 18.66 3.26 -3.02
N VAL A 58 18.05 4.44 -2.93
CA VAL A 58 17.77 5.14 -1.67
C VAL A 58 16.37 4.78 -1.18
N HIS A 59 16.26 4.45 0.11
CA HIS A 59 15.01 4.12 0.79
C HIS A 59 14.67 5.19 1.83
N LYS A 60 13.39 5.55 1.97
CA LYS A 60 12.95 6.61 2.91
C LYS A 60 13.00 6.15 4.37
N GLY A 61 12.49 4.96 4.67
CA GLY A 61 12.66 4.36 5.99
C GLY A 61 11.39 3.72 6.50
N ARG A 62 11.24 3.66 7.82
CA ARG A 62 9.98 3.30 8.46
C ARG A 62 8.85 4.21 7.98
N HIS A 63 7.68 3.64 7.69
CA HIS A 63 6.48 4.28 7.12
C HIS A 63 6.56 4.69 5.64
N SER A 64 7.69 4.55 4.95
CA SER A 64 7.77 4.87 3.52
C SER A 64 8.87 4.09 2.80
N SER A 65 8.49 3.35 1.76
CA SER A 65 9.43 2.65 0.88
C SER A 65 9.87 3.49 -0.31
N PHE A 66 10.96 3.06 -0.96
CA PHE A 66 11.43 3.49 -2.28
C PHE A 66 11.49 5.01 -2.50
N ALA A 67 12.63 5.62 -2.14
CA ALA A 67 12.81 7.07 -2.25
C ALA A 67 13.15 7.51 -3.68
N CYS A 68 14.33 7.11 -4.13
CA CYS A 68 14.93 7.52 -5.40
C CYS A 68 16.12 6.60 -5.72
N SER A 69 16.69 6.74 -6.92
CA SER A 69 17.95 6.13 -7.29
C SER A 69 19.13 6.75 -6.52
N LEU A 70 20.32 6.11 -6.59
CA LEU A 70 21.53 6.66 -5.94
C LEU A 70 21.95 8.02 -6.53
N ASP A 71 21.68 8.26 -7.81
CA ASP A 71 21.86 9.57 -8.47
C ASP A 71 20.68 10.53 -8.22
N ARG A 72 19.85 10.24 -7.21
CA ARG A 72 18.79 11.09 -6.66
C ARG A 72 17.60 11.36 -7.58
N LYS A 73 17.36 10.50 -8.57
CA LYS A 73 16.20 10.60 -9.48
C LYS A 73 14.99 9.85 -8.95
N GLY A 74 13.82 10.48 -9.03
CA GLY A 74 12.55 9.86 -8.68
C GLY A 74 12.01 8.95 -9.79
N LEU A 75 10.98 8.16 -9.48
CA LEU A 75 10.31 7.27 -10.45
C LEU A 75 9.87 8.03 -11.71
N LYS A 76 9.23 9.19 -11.55
CA LYS A 76 8.75 10.02 -12.66
C LYS A 76 9.88 10.47 -13.57
N GLU A 77 11.00 10.90 -13.01
CA GLU A 77 12.16 11.33 -13.81
C GLU A 77 12.79 10.15 -14.57
N ILE A 78 12.85 8.97 -13.94
CA ILE A 78 13.45 7.77 -14.53
C ILE A 78 12.58 7.20 -15.65
N THR A 79 11.26 7.16 -15.45
CA THR A 79 10.32 6.41 -16.32
C THR A 79 9.45 7.32 -17.18
N ASN A 80 9.49 8.63 -16.95
CA ASN A 80 8.55 9.62 -17.50
C ASN A 80 7.07 9.30 -17.22
N LYS A 81 6.81 8.60 -16.11
CA LYS A 81 5.47 8.16 -15.68
C LYS A 81 5.29 8.41 -14.19
N ASP A 82 4.11 8.88 -13.80
CA ASP A 82 3.70 8.87 -12.39
C ASP A 82 3.39 7.43 -11.93
N TRP A 83 3.21 7.23 -10.63
CA TRP A 83 2.99 5.90 -10.04
C TRP A 83 1.85 5.14 -10.73
N ASP A 84 0.71 5.78 -10.90
CA ASP A 84 -0.53 5.21 -11.47
C ASP A 84 -0.31 4.77 -12.94
N GLU A 85 0.43 5.56 -13.72
CA GLU A 85 0.78 5.24 -15.11
C GLU A 85 1.83 4.13 -15.21
N TRP A 86 2.76 4.09 -14.24
CA TRP A 86 3.80 3.08 -14.17
C TRP A 86 3.23 1.71 -13.78
N ILE A 87 2.34 1.68 -12.78
CA ILE A 87 1.79 0.42 -12.24
C ILE A 87 0.81 -0.27 -13.21
N ASP A 88 0.15 0.48 -14.10
CA ASP A 88 -0.76 -0.06 -15.13
C ASP A 88 -0.12 -1.18 -15.96
N ALA A 89 1.18 -1.07 -16.25
CA ALA A 89 1.94 -2.09 -16.99
C ALA A 89 2.17 -3.40 -16.23
N TYR A 90 1.96 -3.42 -14.91
CA TYR A 90 2.20 -4.57 -14.03
C TYR A 90 0.90 -5.21 -13.52
N ILE A 91 -0.27 -4.64 -13.85
CA ILE A 91 -1.56 -5.21 -13.44
C ILE A 91 -1.97 -6.30 -14.45
N ASN A 92 -2.21 -7.51 -13.94
CA ASN A 92 -2.83 -8.58 -14.72
C ASN A 92 -4.36 -8.38 -14.74
N TYR A 93 -4.86 -7.71 -15.78
CA TYR A 93 -6.30 -7.45 -15.95
C TYR A 93 -7.14 -8.70 -16.27
N ASP A 94 -6.50 -9.81 -16.66
CA ASP A 94 -7.19 -11.09 -16.89
C ASP A 94 -7.37 -11.88 -15.58
N ASN A 95 -6.84 -11.38 -14.47
CA ASN A 95 -7.03 -12.00 -13.16
C ASN A 95 -8.52 -11.97 -12.76
N PRO A 96 -9.10 -13.09 -12.30
CA PRO A 96 -10.53 -13.15 -11.93
C PRO A 96 -10.95 -12.12 -10.88
N ILE A 97 -10.10 -11.81 -9.91
CA ILE A 97 -10.37 -10.79 -8.88
C ILE A 97 -10.35 -9.40 -9.51
N GLU A 98 -9.41 -9.11 -10.40
CA GLU A 98 -9.37 -7.83 -11.11
C GLU A 98 -10.62 -7.62 -11.97
N ILE A 99 -11.02 -8.64 -12.73
CA ILE A 99 -12.24 -8.60 -13.55
C ILE A 99 -13.47 -8.37 -12.67
N MET A 100 -13.60 -9.11 -11.57
CA MET A 100 -14.72 -8.96 -10.62
C MET A 100 -14.78 -7.53 -10.08
N LEU A 101 -13.68 -7.04 -9.50
CA LEU A 101 -13.64 -5.71 -8.89
C LEU A 101 -13.72 -4.57 -9.92
N SER A 102 -13.40 -4.81 -11.19
CA SER A 102 -13.51 -3.80 -12.27
C SER A 102 -14.95 -3.37 -12.56
N LYS A 103 -15.91 -4.25 -12.25
CA LYS A 103 -17.33 -4.08 -12.53
C LYS A 103 -18.12 -3.51 -11.34
N MET A 104 -17.47 -3.37 -10.19
CA MET A 104 -18.11 -2.95 -8.94
C MET A 104 -18.26 -1.44 -8.83
N SER A 105 -19.34 -1.00 -8.19
CA SER A 105 -19.48 0.35 -7.65
C SER A 105 -18.54 0.59 -6.47
N THR A 106 -18.46 1.83 -6.03
CA THR A 106 -17.69 2.23 -4.84
C THR A 106 -18.22 1.56 -3.58
N GLU A 107 -19.54 1.49 -3.41
CA GLU A 107 -20.20 0.81 -2.28
C GLU A 107 -19.97 -0.70 -2.29
N GLU A 108 -19.99 -1.32 -3.48
CA GLU A 108 -19.72 -2.75 -3.63
C GLU A 108 -18.27 -3.09 -3.28
N VAL A 109 -17.29 -2.23 -3.60
CA VAL A 109 -15.89 -2.42 -3.19
C VAL A 109 -15.76 -2.34 -1.67
N ILE A 110 -16.38 -1.36 -1.01
CA ILE A 110 -16.36 -1.22 0.45
C ILE A 110 -17.00 -2.45 1.12
N SER A 111 -18.16 -2.88 0.60
CA SER A 111 -18.86 -4.06 1.11
C SER A 111 -18.04 -5.34 0.91
N THR A 112 -17.36 -5.46 -0.23
CA THR A 112 -16.46 -6.58 -0.53
C THR A 112 -15.29 -6.63 0.43
N TYR A 113 -14.68 -5.48 0.75
CA TYR A 113 -13.59 -5.39 1.72
C TYR A 113 -14.01 -5.89 3.12
N TYR A 114 -15.07 -5.33 3.70
CA TYR A 114 -15.51 -5.75 5.05
C TYR A 114 -16.07 -7.18 5.08
N GLY A 115 -16.73 -7.61 4.01
CA GLY A 115 -17.15 -9.00 3.84
C GLY A 115 -15.96 -9.96 3.77
N ALA A 116 -14.88 -9.58 3.08
CA ALA A 116 -13.65 -10.36 3.02
C ALA A 116 -12.98 -10.46 4.40
N LEU A 117 -12.93 -9.36 5.18
CA LEU A 117 -12.45 -9.40 6.57
C LEU A 117 -13.26 -10.36 7.44
N SER A 118 -14.60 -10.33 7.34
CA SER A 118 -15.48 -11.24 8.09
C SER A 118 -15.20 -12.71 7.76
N ARG A 119 -14.86 -13.01 6.51
CA ARG A 119 -14.48 -14.37 6.05
C ARG A 119 -13.01 -14.70 6.25
N LYS A 120 -12.21 -13.79 6.80
CA LYS A 120 -10.74 -13.90 6.92
C LYS A 120 -10.05 -14.11 5.56
N ASP A 121 -10.66 -13.62 4.48
CA ASP A 121 -10.11 -13.66 3.12
C ASP A 121 -9.19 -12.45 2.90
N ILE A 122 -7.96 -12.58 3.41
CA ILE A 122 -6.94 -11.54 3.34
C ILE A 122 -6.58 -11.19 1.89
N LYS A 123 -6.66 -12.17 0.98
CA LYS A 123 -6.33 -11.95 -0.44
C LYS A 123 -7.33 -11.00 -1.08
N LEU A 124 -8.63 -11.24 -0.89
CA LEU A 124 -9.68 -10.39 -1.43
C LEU A 124 -9.72 -9.02 -0.74
N SER A 125 -9.52 -8.97 0.58
CA SER A 125 -9.50 -7.69 1.30
C SER A 125 -8.36 -6.79 0.80
N ARG A 126 -7.15 -7.34 0.61
CA ARG A 126 -6.02 -6.59 0.04
C ARG A 126 -6.24 -6.20 -1.42
N ALA A 127 -6.89 -7.05 -2.22
CA ALA A 127 -7.19 -6.74 -3.61
C ALA A 127 -8.12 -5.51 -3.78
N CYS A 128 -8.89 -5.15 -2.73
CA CYS A 128 -9.72 -3.95 -2.74
C CYS A 128 -8.91 -2.64 -2.67
N PHE A 129 -7.63 -2.68 -2.30
CA PHE A 129 -6.77 -1.50 -2.21
C PHE A 129 -6.02 -1.19 -3.50
N THR A 130 -5.62 0.08 -3.63
CA THR A 130 -4.63 0.49 -4.64
C THR A 130 -3.30 -0.17 -4.35
N ARG A 131 -2.50 -0.43 -5.38
CA ARG A 131 -1.14 -0.98 -5.21
C ARG A 131 -0.23 0.02 -4.53
N LYS A 132 -0.49 1.32 -4.72
CA LYS A 132 0.19 2.38 -3.97
C LYS A 132 0.02 2.18 -2.47
N GLU A 133 -1.21 1.95 -2.01
CA GLU A 133 -1.50 1.75 -0.59
C GLU A 133 -0.88 0.46 -0.07
N LEU A 134 -1.03 -0.65 -0.82
CA LEU A 134 -0.37 -1.92 -0.47
C LEU A 134 1.16 -1.78 -0.38
N CYS A 135 1.76 -0.95 -1.23
CA CYS A 135 3.19 -0.66 -1.18
C CYS A 135 3.57 0.21 0.02
N SER A 136 2.70 1.14 0.44
CA SER A 136 2.88 1.93 1.66
C SER A 136 2.88 1.03 2.89
N ASP A 137 1.92 0.10 2.96
CA ASP A 137 1.81 -0.89 4.02
C ASP A 137 3.08 -1.73 4.18
N LEU A 138 3.85 -1.93 3.09
CA LEU A 138 5.09 -2.74 3.12
C LEU A 138 6.11 -2.18 4.09
N SER A 139 6.10 -0.87 4.30
CA SER A 139 7.03 -0.22 5.23
C SER A 139 6.35 0.35 6.47
N SER A 140 5.04 0.18 6.59
CA SER A 140 4.30 0.71 7.73
C SER A 140 4.76 0.05 9.02
N ASN A 141 5.19 0.86 10.00
CA ASN A 141 5.66 0.42 11.32
C ASN A 141 6.81 -0.61 11.31
N MET A 142 7.56 -0.74 10.21
CA MET A 142 8.66 -1.69 10.13
C MET A 142 9.85 -1.30 11.02
N ASP A 143 10.66 -2.28 11.40
CA ASP A 143 11.98 -2.06 11.98
C ASP A 143 12.96 -1.54 10.91
N ASN A 144 13.83 -0.60 11.30
CA ASN A 144 14.75 0.08 10.38
C ASN A 144 15.88 -0.83 9.84
N SER A 145 16.03 -2.04 10.37
CA SER A 145 16.99 -3.05 9.93
C SER A 145 16.46 -3.90 8.77
N TYR A 146 15.17 -3.75 8.42
CA TYR A 146 14.51 -4.49 7.35
C TYR A 146 14.16 -3.57 6.16
N LEU A 147 13.81 -4.18 5.03
CA LEU A 147 13.31 -3.48 3.84
C LEU A 147 11.78 -3.36 3.81
N TYR A 148 11.10 -4.27 4.50
CA TYR A 148 9.67 -4.29 4.65
C TYR A 148 9.33 -4.78 6.06
N ASN A 149 8.12 -4.52 6.51
CA ASN A 149 7.58 -5.05 7.75
C ASN A 149 7.33 -6.55 7.55
N GLU A 150 8.12 -7.43 8.18
CA GLU A 150 7.89 -8.88 8.11
C GLU A 150 6.58 -9.29 8.80
N ASN A 151 6.14 -8.49 9.77
CA ASN A 151 4.83 -8.58 10.41
C ASN A 151 3.78 -7.73 9.66
N PHE A 152 4.01 -7.49 8.35
CA PHE A 152 3.18 -6.73 7.42
C PHE A 152 1.72 -6.89 7.80
N PRO A 153 1.04 -5.79 8.18
CA PRO A 153 0.01 -5.81 9.20
C PRO A 153 -0.84 -7.06 9.05
N ASP A 154 -0.54 -8.04 9.90
CA ASP A 154 -1.47 -9.10 10.18
C ASP A 154 -2.67 -8.36 10.73
N ILE A 155 -3.67 -8.14 9.87
CA ILE A 155 -4.97 -7.71 10.35
C ILE A 155 -5.36 -8.83 11.29
N ASN A 156 -5.21 -8.61 12.60
CA ASN A 156 -5.47 -9.65 13.57
C ASN A 156 -6.98 -9.87 13.60
N LEU A 157 -7.41 -10.80 12.74
CA LEU A 157 -8.78 -11.25 12.59
C LEU A 157 -9.03 -12.53 13.37
N GLU A 158 -8.08 -13.02 14.18
CA GLU A 158 -8.23 -14.28 14.94
C GLU A 158 -9.51 -14.24 15.77
N ASN A 159 -9.71 -13.11 16.45
CA ASN A 159 -10.83 -12.87 17.35
C ASN A 159 -12.03 -12.21 16.67
N VAL A 160 -11.94 -11.85 15.38
CA VAL A 160 -13.06 -11.28 14.64
C VAL A 160 -13.93 -12.42 14.12
N ASN A 161 -15.19 -12.42 14.53
CA ASN A 161 -16.19 -13.36 14.07
C ASN A 161 -16.94 -12.81 12.84
N ASN A 162 -17.36 -11.54 12.91
CA ASN A 162 -18.11 -10.91 11.82
C ASN A 162 -17.97 -9.39 11.87
N ILE A 163 -18.13 -8.74 10.72
CA ILE A 163 -18.22 -7.29 10.57
C ILE A 163 -19.46 -6.94 9.76
N ILE A 164 -20.33 -6.10 10.32
CA ILE A 164 -21.54 -5.62 9.66
C ILE A 164 -21.38 -4.14 9.36
N ILE A 165 -21.69 -3.72 8.13
CA ILE A 165 -21.81 -2.30 7.79
C ILE A 165 -23.18 -1.81 8.25
N VAL A 166 -23.20 -0.90 9.22
CA VAL A 166 -24.42 -0.28 9.75
C VAL A 166 -24.87 0.88 8.88
N SER A 167 -23.91 1.69 8.41
CA SER A 167 -24.22 2.78 7.50
C SER A 167 -23.06 3.09 6.58
N LEU A 168 -23.41 3.52 5.37
CA LEU A 168 -22.49 3.95 4.34
C LEU A 168 -22.95 5.30 3.80
N LYS A 169 -22.15 6.34 3.96
CA LYS A 169 -22.52 7.71 3.58
C LYS A 169 -21.42 8.38 2.78
N GLU A 170 -21.69 8.68 1.51
CA GLU A 170 -20.78 9.45 0.66
C GLU A 170 -20.65 10.90 1.16
N LEU A 171 -19.42 11.39 1.28
CA LEU A 171 -19.08 12.73 1.78
C LEU A 171 -18.83 13.70 0.62
N LYS A 172 -19.91 14.08 -0.08
CA LYS A 172 -19.85 14.93 -1.29
C LYS A 172 -19.22 16.31 -1.09
N HIS A 173 -19.18 16.83 0.13
CA HIS A 173 -18.64 18.16 0.43
C HIS A 173 -17.11 18.18 0.50
N LEU A 174 -16.45 17.03 0.63
CA LEU A 174 -14.99 16.90 0.65
C LEU A 174 -14.38 16.80 -0.75
N ALA A 175 -15.20 16.78 -1.81
CA ALA A 175 -14.73 16.72 -3.21
C ALA A 175 -13.79 17.88 -3.62
N LYS A 176 -13.76 19.00 -2.85
CA LYS A 176 -12.82 20.12 -3.07
C LYS A 176 -11.46 19.93 -2.41
N ILE A 177 -11.37 19.04 -1.42
CA ILE A 177 -10.15 18.72 -0.67
C ILE A 177 -9.49 17.47 -1.29
N ASN A 178 -10.31 16.54 -1.77
CA ASN A 178 -9.85 15.30 -2.40
C ASN A 178 -9.27 15.56 -3.79
N GLN A 179 -8.42 14.64 -4.27
CA GLN A 179 -7.88 14.77 -5.61
C GLN A 179 -8.99 14.53 -6.64
N PRO A 180 -8.91 15.15 -7.84
CA PRO A 180 -9.87 14.90 -8.90
C PRO A 180 -10.03 13.40 -9.19
N GLY A 181 -11.27 12.91 -9.14
CA GLY A 181 -11.59 11.49 -9.38
C GLY A 181 -11.58 10.60 -8.13
N GLU A 182 -11.36 11.16 -6.94
CA GLU A 182 -11.52 10.46 -5.67
C GLU A 182 -12.92 10.70 -5.08
N VAL A 183 -13.44 9.68 -4.41
CA VAL A 183 -14.68 9.77 -3.62
C VAL A 183 -14.42 9.27 -2.21
N GLU A 184 -15.19 9.78 -1.25
CA GLU A 184 -14.98 9.45 0.15
C GLU A 184 -16.29 9.06 0.83
N TYR A 185 -16.22 8.04 1.68
CA TYR A 185 -17.36 7.52 2.44
C TYR A 185 -17.05 7.51 3.92
N GLU A 186 -17.99 8.01 4.73
CA GLU A 186 -18.09 7.63 6.14
C GLU A 186 -18.72 6.23 6.21
N VAL A 187 -18.02 5.30 6.86
CA VAL A 187 -18.47 3.92 7.06
C VAL A 187 -18.61 3.66 8.55
N LYS A 188 -19.81 3.26 8.97
CA LYS A 188 -20.04 2.76 10.33
C LYS A 188 -20.15 1.26 10.30
N ILE A 189 -19.36 0.60 11.12
CA ILE A 189 -19.33 -0.85 11.23
C ILE A 189 -19.58 -1.31 12.66
N GLU A 190 -20.10 -2.52 12.77
CA GLU A 190 -20.17 -3.30 13.99
C GLU A 190 -19.29 -4.53 13.84
N THR A 191 -18.27 -4.64 14.67
CA THR A 191 -17.40 -5.82 14.75
C THR A 191 -17.83 -6.67 15.92
N TYR A 192 -18.05 -7.96 15.65
CA TYR A 192 -18.40 -8.97 16.65
C TYR A 192 -17.18 -9.86 16.90
N PHE A 193 -16.89 -10.12 18.17
CA PHE A 193 -15.71 -10.88 18.58
C PHE A 193 -16.08 -12.25 19.16
N THR A 194 -15.16 -13.20 19.05
CA THR A 194 -15.31 -14.55 19.60
C THR A 194 -15.36 -14.51 21.14
N ASP A 195 -16.28 -15.27 21.73
CA ASP A 195 -16.66 -15.21 23.15
C ASP A 195 -15.54 -15.46 24.17
N ASN A 196 -14.44 -16.10 23.78
CA ASN A 196 -13.49 -16.67 24.73
C ASN A 196 -12.29 -15.76 25.05
N LEU A 197 -12.15 -14.61 24.38
CA LEU A 197 -10.92 -13.79 24.45
C LEU A 197 -11.15 -12.29 24.68
N MET A 198 -12.38 -11.77 24.61
CA MET A 198 -12.66 -10.35 24.84
C MET A 198 -13.82 -10.12 25.82
N VAL A 199 -13.64 -9.12 26.71
CA VAL A 199 -14.73 -8.57 27.56
C VAL A 199 -15.79 -7.88 26.69
N LEU A 200 -15.37 -7.30 25.56
CA LEU A 200 -16.25 -6.64 24.59
C LEU A 200 -16.64 -7.62 23.49
N LYS A 201 -17.92 -8.02 23.46
CA LYS A 201 -18.49 -8.89 22.41
C LYS A 201 -18.81 -8.17 21.10
N LYS A 202 -18.98 -6.84 21.19
CA LYS A 202 -19.35 -5.96 20.08
C LYS A 202 -18.55 -4.67 20.20
N ARG A 203 -18.07 -4.15 19.07
CA ARG A 203 -17.48 -2.82 18.96
C ARG A 203 -18.06 -2.08 17.76
N GLU A 204 -18.56 -0.88 18.00
CA GLU A 204 -18.92 0.06 16.95
C GLU A 204 -17.71 0.90 16.57
N THR A 205 -17.50 1.11 15.28
CA THR A 205 -16.41 1.93 14.77
C THR A 205 -16.90 2.74 13.57
N THR A 206 -16.54 4.02 13.55
CA THR A 206 -16.70 4.88 12.37
C THR A 206 -15.32 5.06 11.74
N GLY A 207 -15.24 4.85 10.44
CA GLY A 207 -14.06 5.11 9.64
C GLY A 207 -14.41 5.86 8.36
N TYR A 208 -13.37 6.32 7.68
CA TYR A 208 -13.46 7.05 6.43
C TYR A 208 -12.68 6.30 5.36
N VAL A 209 -13.30 6.06 4.22
CA VAL A 209 -12.70 5.31 3.10
C VAL A 209 -12.64 6.22 1.89
N ILE A 210 -11.43 6.42 1.38
CA ILE A 210 -11.18 7.12 0.12
C ILE A 210 -11.08 6.08 -0.98
N LEU A 211 -11.82 6.24 -2.06
CA LEU A 211 -11.76 5.40 -3.25
C LEU A 211 -11.33 6.20 -4.47
N LYS A 212 -10.55 5.55 -5.33
CA LYS A 212 -10.14 6.07 -6.63
C LYS A 212 -10.04 4.96 -7.65
N ARG A 213 -10.02 5.33 -8.93
CA ARG A 213 -9.52 4.44 -9.98
C ARG A 213 -8.01 4.64 -10.07
N GLU A 214 -7.23 3.62 -9.70
CA GLU A 214 -5.76 3.69 -9.76
C GLU A 214 -5.26 3.77 -11.21
N THR A 215 -5.99 3.17 -12.15
CA THR A 215 -5.65 3.16 -13.58
C THR A 215 -6.90 3.34 -14.43
N ALA A 216 -6.74 3.80 -15.67
CA ALA A 216 -7.85 3.99 -16.61
C ALA A 216 -8.59 2.68 -16.94
N ARG A 217 -7.88 1.55 -16.95
CA ARG A 217 -8.43 0.21 -17.24
C ARG A 217 -9.01 -0.48 -16.00
N GLY A 218 -8.68 0.02 -14.81
CA GLY A 218 -9.04 -0.60 -13.54
C GLY A 218 -10.42 -0.21 -12.99
N GLY A 219 -10.85 -0.96 -11.97
CA GLY A 219 -12.01 -0.63 -11.16
C GLY A 219 -11.72 0.39 -10.06
N TRP A 220 -12.74 0.66 -9.25
CA TRP A 220 -12.57 1.40 -7.99
C TRP A 220 -11.72 0.61 -7.01
N ARG A 221 -10.83 1.29 -6.29
CA ARG A 221 -9.98 0.74 -5.25
C ARG A 221 -9.92 1.71 -4.08
N MET A 222 -9.76 1.16 -2.88
CA MET A 222 -9.52 1.95 -1.67
C MET A 222 -8.10 2.54 -1.74
N GLY A 223 -8.02 3.87 -1.79
CA GLY A 223 -6.79 4.64 -1.74
C GLY A 223 -6.33 4.97 -0.32
N GLY A 224 -7.20 4.74 0.67
CA GLY A 224 -6.88 4.89 2.10
C GLY A 224 -8.08 4.56 2.98
N ILE A 225 -7.80 4.19 4.23
CA ILE A 225 -8.78 4.03 5.30
C ILE A 225 -8.28 4.73 6.56
N GLY A 226 -9.13 5.56 7.18
CA GLY A 226 -8.78 6.36 8.35
C GLY A 226 -9.85 6.32 9.44
N THR A 227 -9.48 6.74 10.65
CA THR A 227 -10.39 6.87 11.80
C THR A 227 -10.76 8.32 12.14
N GLY A 228 -10.27 9.29 11.36
CA GLY A 228 -10.63 10.70 11.44
C GLY A 228 -10.99 11.24 10.06
N PRO A 229 -11.86 12.27 9.99
CA PRO A 229 -12.13 13.00 8.74
C PRO A 229 -10.92 13.84 8.30
#